data_AF-A0A7C0VKL0-F1
#
_entry.id   AF-A0A7C0VKL0-F1
#
_cell.length_a   1.000
_cell.length_b   1.000
_cell.length_c   1.000
_cell.angle_alpha   90.00
_cell.angle_beta   90.00
_cell.angle_gamma   90.00
#
_symmetry.space_group_name_H-M   'P 1'
#
loop_
_entity.id
_entity.type
_entity.pdbx_description
1 polymer ?
#
loop_
_entity_poly.entity_id
_entity_poly.type
_entity_poly.pdbx_seq_one_letter_code
_entity_poly.pdbx_strand_id
1 'polypeptide(L)'
;LTGRFLPAMEAKELGLINKVVPLEELAAETLELARQIANASHLTLGLGKQGFYAQVDQADEKALHYAKHTIALNNLAVDAQTGIKAFLNQTTPQWQNR
;
A
#
# COMPACT_ATOMS: atom_id res chain seq x y z
N LEU A 1 21.33 1.20 -26.17
CA LEU A 1 20.85 1.94 -24.98
C LEU A 1 21.05 3.44 -25.25
N THR A 2 19.99 4.25 -25.27
CA THR A 2 19.99 5.63 -25.82
C THR A 2 20.28 6.73 -24.80
N GLY A 3 20.14 6.46 -23.49
CA GLY A 3 20.44 7.43 -22.42
C GLY A 3 19.56 8.69 -22.40
N ARG A 4 18.43 8.69 -23.11
CA ARG A 4 17.54 9.86 -23.23
C ARG A 4 16.89 10.20 -21.88
N PHE A 5 16.80 11.49 -21.58
CA PHE A 5 16.00 11.99 -20.46
C PHE A 5 14.51 11.72 -20.66
N LEU A 6 13.86 11.27 -19.59
CA LEU A 6 12.44 10.92 -19.58
C LEU A 6 11.63 12.03 -18.89
N PRO A 7 10.71 12.72 -19.58
CA PRO A 7 9.81 13.68 -18.97
C PRO A 7 8.92 13.02 -17.89
N ALA A 8 8.54 13.77 -16.86
CA ALA A 8 7.74 13.24 -15.74
C ALA A 8 6.40 12.64 -16.19
N MET A 9 5.72 13.26 -17.16
CA MET A 9 4.46 12.74 -17.70
C MET A 9 4.65 11.38 -18.38
N GLU A 10 5.71 11.23 -19.19
CA GLU A 10 6.04 9.94 -19.83
C GLU A 10 6.41 8.88 -18.77
N ALA A 11 7.16 9.26 -17.72
CA ALA A 11 7.48 8.38 -16.60
C ALA A 11 6.23 7.87 -15.87
N LYS A 12 5.20 8.71 -15.72
CA LYS A 12 3.92 8.32 -15.13
C LYS A 12 3.17 7.33 -16.02
N GLU A 13 3.10 7.60 -17.33
CA GLU A 13 2.45 6.71 -18.30
C GLU A 13 3.09 5.32 -18.36
N LEU A 14 4.42 5.26 -18.19
CA LEU A 14 5.17 4.01 -18.11
C LEU A 14 5.10 3.32 -16.73
N GLY A 15 4.42 3.92 -15.74
CA GLY A 15 4.28 3.35 -14.39
C GLY A 15 5.53 3.46 -13.51
N LEU A 16 6.54 4.26 -13.88
CA LEU A 16 7.74 4.51 -13.08
C LEU A 16 7.44 5.37 -11.85
N ILE A 17 6.46 6.27 -11.97
CA ILE A 17 6.00 7.15 -10.89
C ILE A 17 4.47 7.18 -10.85
N ASN A 18 3.91 7.40 -9.65
CA ASN A 18 2.46 7.31 -9.44
C ASN A 18 1.69 8.59 -9.80
N LYS A 19 2.30 9.77 -9.58
CA LYS A 19 1.65 11.08 -9.76
C LYS A 19 2.65 12.12 -10.23
N VAL A 20 2.18 13.08 -11.03
CA VAL A 20 2.92 14.27 -11.46
C VAL A 20 2.11 15.48 -11.05
N VAL A 21 2.78 16.46 -10.44
CA VAL A 21 2.20 17.71 -9.93
C VAL A 21 3.15 18.87 -10.23
N PRO A 22 2.69 20.13 -10.21
CA PRO A 22 3.55 21.30 -10.21
C PRO A 22 4.61 21.23 -9.09
N LEU A 23 5.80 21.79 -9.33
CA LEU A 23 6.94 21.66 -8.41
C LEU A 23 6.63 22.28 -7.05
N GLU A 24 5.92 23.40 -7.05
CA GLU A 24 5.44 24.14 -5.89
C GLU A 24 4.46 23.33 -5.01
N GLU A 25 3.74 22.37 -5.60
CA GLU A 25 2.76 21.53 -4.90
C GLU A 25 3.36 20.20 -4.41
N LEU A 26 4.53 19.81 -4.93
CA LEU A 26 5.13 18.49 -4.71
C LEU A 26 5.23 18.11 -3.22
N ALA A 27 5.68 19.05 -2.39
CA ALA A 27 5.83 18.81 -0.96
C ALA A 27 4.48 18.60 -0.25
N ALA A 28 3.49 19.44 -0.57
CA ALA A 28 2.16 19.36 0.01
C ALA A 28 1.46 18.05 -0.39
N GLU A 29 1.51 17.70 -1.67
CA GLU A 29 0.91 16.50 -2.24
C GLU A 29 1.55 15.21 -1.71
N THR A 30 2.87 15.20 -1.55
CA THR A 30 3.59 14.07 -0.95
C THR A 30 3.22 13.90 0.52
N LEU A 31 3.11 15.00 1.28
CA LEU A 31 2.75 14.95 2.69
C LEU A 31 1.30 14.51 2.88
N GLU A 32 0.40 14.95 2.01
CA GLU A 32 -1.00 14.53 2.04
C GLU A 32 -1.13 13.02 1.79
N LEU A 33 -0.42 12.47 0.79
CA LEU A 33 -0.36 11.02 0.58
C LEU A 33 0.20 10.29 1.81
N ALA A 34 1.28 10.81 2.42
CA ALA A 34 1.85 10.22 3.62
C ALA A 34 0.86 10.22 4.81
N ARG A 35 0.07 11.29 4.96
CA ARG A 35 -0.99 11.36 5.98
C ARG A 35 -2.10 10.36 5.74
N GLN A 36 -2.54 10.20 4.49
CA GLN A 36 -3.55 9.19 4.14
C GLN A 36 -3.07 7.77 4.49
N ILE A 37 -1.82 7.45 4.18
CA ILE A 37 -1.20 6.17 4.56
C ILE A 37 -1.13 6.03 6.09
N ALA A 38 -0.72 7.09 6.80
CA ALA A 38 -0.58 7.07 8.25
C ALA A 38 -1.91 6.91 9.00
N ASN A 39 -3.04 7.22 8.36
CA ASN A 39 -4.40 7.04 8.90
C ASN A 39 -4.90 5.58 8.87
N ALA A 40 -4.15 4.65 8.26
CA ALA A 40 -4.46 3.23 8.28
C ALA A 40 -3.59 2.48 9.32
N SER A 41 -3.93 1.22 9.62
CA SER A 41 -3.11 0.36 10.47
C SER A 41 -1.72 0.14 9.85
N HIS A 42 -0.67 0.57 10.55
CA HIS A 42 0.72 0.40 10.08
C HIS A 42 1.13 -1.06 10.01
N LEU A 43 0.64 -1.89 10.95
CA LEU A 43 0.87 -3.34 10.93
C LEU A 43 0.27 -3.96 9.67
N THR A 44 -1.01 -3.68 9.40
CA THR A 44 -1.72 -4.27 8.26
C THR A 44 -1.11 -3.83 6.93
N LEU A 45 -0.77 -2.55 6.80
CA LEU A 45 -0.07 -2.02 5.63
C LEU A 45 1.31 -2.65 5.45
N GLY A 46 2.07 -2.81 6.52
CA GLY A 46 3.38 -3.45 6.50
C GLY A 46 3.32 -4.88 6.01
N LEU A 47 2.40 -5.68 6.56
CA LEU A 47 2.18 -7.08 6.16
C LEU A 47 1.74 -7.18 4.69
N GLY A 48 0.79 -6.34 4.27
CA GLY A 48 0.32 -6.32 2.88
C GLY A 48 1.43 -5.95 1.90
N LYS A 49 2.23 -4.93 2.20
CA LYS A 49 3.35 -4.50 1.35
C LYS A 49 4.42 -5.58 1.24
N GLN A 50 4.82 -6.17 2.36
CA GLN A 50 5.78 -7.29 2.37
C GLN A 50 5.25 -8.46 1.55
N GLY A 51 3.97 -8.80 1.72
CA GLY A 51 3.38 -9.91 0.99
C GLY A 51 3.33 -9.67 -0.52
N PHE A 52 2.95 -8.47 -0.96
CA PHE A 52 2.98 -8.10 -2.37
C PHE A 52 4.35 -8.30 -3.01
N TYR A 53 5.42 -7.75 -2.39
CA TYR A 53 6.77 -7.89 -2.93
C TYR A 53 7.32 -9.31 -2.86
N ALA A 54 6.88 -10.13 -1.88
CA ALA A 54 7.23 -11.54 -1.85
C ALA A 54 6.61 -12.34 -3.01
N GLN A 55 5.50 -11.86 -3.57
CA GLN A 55 4.70 -12.57 -4.57
C GLN A 55 4.95 -12.12 -6.02
N VAL A 56 5.31 -10.86 -6.24
CA VAL A 56 5.29 -10.23 -7.56
C VAL A 56 6.14 -10.96 -8.62
N ASP A 57 7.22 -11.61 -8.18
CA ASP A 57 8.13 -12.37 -9.06
C ASP A 57 7.94 -13.89 -8.99
N GLN A 58 6.87 -14.38 -8.34
CA GLN A 58 6.59 -15.81 -8.19
C GLN A 58 5.59 -16.31 -9.24
N ALA A 59 5.65 -17.61 -9.53
CA ALA A 59 4.59 -18.28 -10.29
C ALA A 59 3.26 -18.24 -9.51
N ASP A 60 2.14 -18.11 -10.23
CA ASP A 60 0.80 -17.89 -9.68
C ASP A 60 0.44 -18.84 -8.54
N GLU A 61 0.71 -20.14 -8.68
CA GLU A 61 0.40 -21.14 -7.64
C GLU A 61 1.11 -20.84 -6.32
N LYS A 62 2.40 -20.50 -6.38
CA LYS A 62 3.20 -20.15 -5.19
C LYS A 62 2.77 -18.81 -4.61
N ALA A 63 2.53 -17.82 -5.47
CA ALA A 63 2.04 -16.51 -5.07
C ALA A 63 0.70 -16.64 -4.31
N LEU A 64 -0.25 -17.41 -4.84
CA LEU A 64 -1.55 -17.69 -4.22
C LEU A 64 -1.42 -18.44 -2.89
N HIS A 65 -0.55 -19.45 -2.83
CA HIS A 65 -0.31 -20.18 -1.58
C HIS A 65 0.23 -19.24 -0.49
N TYR A 66 1.21 -18.40 -0.83
CA TYR A 66 1.73 -17.38 0.07
C TYR A 66 0.64 -16.37 0.47
N ALA A 67 -0.18 -15.91 -0.48
CA ALA A 67 -1.24 -14.92 -0.24
C ALA A 67 -2.20 -15.39 0.83
N LYS A 68 -2.69 -16.62 0.67
CA LYS A 68 -3.66 -17.25 1.56
C LYS A 68 -3.12 -17.31 2.98
N HIS A 69 -1.86 -17.69 3.13
CA HIS A 69 -1.21 -17.76 4.44
C HIS A 69 -1.10 -16.38 5.09
N THR A 70 -0.59 -15.37 4.37
CA THR A 70 -0.44 -14.01 4.88
C THR A 70 -1.78 -13.39 5.25
N ILE A 71 -2.83 -13.57 4.43
CA ILE A 71 -4.18 -13.06 4.71
C ILE A 71 -4.76 -13.74 5.96
N ALA A 72 -4.63 -15.07 6.07
CA ALA A 72 -5.14 -15.82 7.21
C ALA A 72 -4.46 -15.37 8.51
N LEU A 73 -3.15 -15.15 8.51
CA LEU A 73 -2.42 -14.62 9.66
C LEU A 73 -2.81 -13.18 9.98
N ASN A 74 -2.90 -12.31 8.96
CA ASN A 74 -3.29 -10.91 9.16
C ASN A 74 -4.66 -10.78 9.82
N ASN A 75 -5.61 -11.68 9.48
CA ASN A 75 -6.93 -11.70 10.11
C ASN A 75 -6.89 -11.97 11.62
N LEU A 76 -5.82 -12.53 12.16
CA LEU A 76 -5.65 -12.73 13.61
C LEU A 76 -5.15 -11.46 14.33
N ALA A 77 -4.69 -10.44 13.61
CA ALA A 77 -4.19 -9.20 14.19
C ALA A 77 -5.31 -8.37 14.82
N VAL A 78 -4.99 -7.63 15.89
CA VAL A 78 -5.96 -6.80 16.61
C VAL A 78 -6.50 -5.71 15.71
N ASP A 79 -5.64 -5.09 14.92
CA ASP A 79 -6.05 -4.06 13.96
C ASP A 79 -6.94 -4.60 12.83
N ALA A 80 -6.70 -5.82 12.33
CA ALA A 80 -7.58 -6.41 11.32
C ALA A 80 -8.99 -6.64 11.89
N GLN A 81 -9.08 -7.17 13.11
CA GLN A 81 -10.35 -7.35 13.82
C GLN A 81 -11.03 -6.01 14.11
N THR A 82 -10.26 -4.98 14.48
CA THR A 82 -10.76 -3.63 14.72
C THR A 82 -11.33 -3.01 13.44
N GLY A 83 -10.62 -3.13 12.32
CA GLY A 83 -11.06 -2.65 11.02
C GLY A 83 -12.36 -3.31 10.55
N ILE A 84 -12.44 -4.64 10.67
CA ILE A 84 -13.66 -5.40 10.32
C ILE A 84 -14.84 -4.93 11.18
N LYS A 85 -14.66 -4.82 12.50
CA LYS A 85 -15.72 -4.35 13.41
C LYS A 85 -16.14 -2.92 13.12
N ALA A 86 -15.18 -2.03 12.86
CA ALA A 86 -15.47 -0.63 12.55
C ALA A 86 -16.25 -0.50 11.25
N PHE A 87 -15.88 -1.27 10.22
CA PHE A 87 -16.61 -1.33 8.96
C PHE A 87 -18.06 -1.81 9.16
N LEU A 88 -18.26 -2.92 9.86
CA LEU A 88 -19.60 -3.47 10.13
C LEU A 88 -20.50 -2.51 10.92
N ASN A 89 -19.90 -1.73 11.82
CA ASN A 89 -20.62 -0.79 12.68
C ASN A 89 -20.64 0.65 12.14
N GLN A 90 -20.08 0.90 10.95
CA GLN A 90 -19.95 2.24 10.36
C GLN A 90 -19.26 3.27 11.28
N THR A 91 -18.28 2.82 12.06
CA THR A 91 -17.49 3.68 12.94
C THR A 91 -16.09 3.89 12.39
N THR A 92 -15.40 4.93 12.89
CA THR A 92 -13.98 5.13 12.56
C THR A 92 -13.12 4.20 13.43
N PRO A 93 -12.28 3.33 12.83
CA PRO A 93 -11.41 2.44 13.58
C PRO A 93 -10.32 3.23 14.33
N GLN A 94 -9.98 2.74 15.53
CA GLN A 94 -8.86 3.24 16.32
C GLN A 94 -7.74 2.20 16.26
N TRP A 95 -6.72 2.48 15.45
CA TRP A 95 -5.62 1.55 15.23
C TRP A 95 -4.68 1.50 16.43
N GLN A 96 -4.33 0.30 16.86
CA GLN A 96 -3.34 0.06 17.91
C GLN A 96 -1.96 -0.24 17.34
N ASN A 97 -1.86 -0.42 16.02
CA ASN A 97 -0.65 -0.79 15.28
C ASN A 97 -0.04 -2.10 15.79
N ARG A 98 -0.90 -3.08 16.11
CA ARG A 98 -0.56 -4.43 16.58
C ARG A 98 -1.66 -5.46 16.29
#